data_AF-G5BI30-F1
#
_entry.id   AF-G5BI30-F1
#
_cell.length_a   1.000
_cell.length_b   1.000
_cell.length_c   1.000
_cell.angle_alpha   90.00
_cell.angle_beta   90.00
_cell.angle_gamma   90.00
#
_symmetry.space_group_name_H-M   'P 1'
#
loop_
_entity.id
_entity.type
_entity.pdbx_description
1 polymer ?
#
loop_
_entity_poly.entity_id
_entity_poly.type
_entity_poly.pdbx_seq_one_letter_code
_entity_poly.pdbx_strand_id
1 'polypeptide(L)'
;MVVTHYKQYPPNTSKVYSYFECREKKTENSKVRKVKYEETVFYGLQYILNKYLKGKVVTKEKIQEAKEVYKEHFQDDVFNEKGWNYILEKYDGHLPIEVKAVPEGSVIPRGNVLFTVENTDPECYWLTNWIEVLDILGKKFPVTENSKGYKLLPPYLRVIQGDGVDINTLQEIVEGMKQKKWSIENVAFGSGGALLQKLTRDLLNCSFKCSYVVTNGLGINVFKDPVADPNKRSKKGRLSLHRTPAGNFVTLEEGKGDLEEYGQDLLHTVFKNGKVTKSYSFDEVRKNAQLNIELEAAPH
;
A
#
# COMPACT_ATOMS: atom_id res chain seq x y z
N MET A 1 16.54 5.88 -9.84
CA MET A 1 16.06 7.27 -9.63
C MET A 1 16.04 7.66 -8.16
N VAL A 2 15.46 6.86 -7.25
CA VAL A 2 15.31 7.24 -5.82
C VAL A 2 16.63 7.49 -5.07
N VAL A 3 17.72 6.83 -5.47
CA VAL A 3 19.04 6.93 -4.81
C VAL A 3 19.59 8.36 -4.74
N THR A 4 19.27 9.20 -5.73
CA THR A 4 19.81 10.56 -5.84
C THR A 4 18.87 11.63 -5.27
N HIS A 5 17.68 11.26 -4.77
CA HIS A 5 16.65 12.20 -4.35
C HIS A 5 17.09 13.08 -3.17
N TYR A 6 17.99 12.61 -2.31
CA TYR A 6 18.52 13.41 -1.19
C TYR A 6 19.19 14.72 -1.67
N LYS A 7 19.76 14.74 -2.89
CA LYS A 7 20.33 15.95 -3.52
C LYS A 7 19.29 16.87 -4.16
N GLN A 8 18.03 16.46 -4.25
CA GLN A 8 16.98 17.13 -5.03
C GLN A 8 15.92 17.80 -4.17
N TYR A 9 15.82 17.44 -2.88
CA TYR A 9 14.94 18.15 -1.96
C TYR A 9 15.42 19.61 -1.78
N PRO A 10 14.50 20.55 -1.50
CA PRO A 10 14.88 21.91 -1.16
C PRO A 10 15.91 21.93 -0.02
N PRO A 11 16.93 22.80 -0.07
CA PRO A 11 17.85 22.99 1.05
C PRO A 11 17.11 23.28 2.36
N ASN A 12 17.65 22.84 3.50
CA ASN A 12 17.04 22.99 4.83
C ASN A 12 15.68 22.29 5.00
N THR A 13 15.42 21.23 4.24
CA THR A 13 14.28 20.34 4.47
C THR A 13 14.54 19.47 5.69
N SER A 14 13.64 19.50 6.67
CA SER A 14 13.73 18.72 7.92
C SER A 14 12.61 17.69 8.06
N LYS A 15 11.53 17.80 7.28
CA LYS A 15 10.47 16.80 7.25
C LYS A 15 9.97 16.56 5.84
N VAL A 16 9.77 15.29 5.52
CA VAL A 16 9.03 14.83 4.35
C VAL A 16 7.95 13.89 4.85
N TYR A 17 6.72 14.20 4.50
CA TYR A 17 5.53 13.43 4.83
C TYR A 17 4.83 13.00 3.54
N SER A 18 4.60 11.69 3.45
CA SER A 18 4.02 11.06 2.28
C SER A 18 2.87 10.14 2.68
N TYR A 19 2.01 9.85 1.72
CA TYR A 19 0.82 9.04 1.93
C TYR A 19 0.60 8.06 0.78
N PHE A 20 -0.15 7.00 1.07
CA PHE A 20 -0.62 6.03 0.10
C PHE A 20 -2.14 6.05 -0.02
N GLU A 21 -2.63 5.92 -1.25
CA GLU A 21 -4.05 5.78 -1.57
C GLU A 21 -4.25 4.84 -2.76
N CYS A 22 -5.44 4.24 -2.84
CA CYS A 22 -5.99 3.71 -4.08
C CYS A 22 -6.82 4.82 -4.73
N ARG A 23 -6.21 5.63 -5.61
CA ARG A 23 -6.81 6.87 -6.15
C ARG A 23 -8.17 6.63 -6.75
N GLU A 24 -9.09 7.57 -6.67
CA GLU A 24 -10.31 7.50 -7.47
C GLU A 24 -9.99 7.69 -8.96
N LYS A 25 -10.73 7.01 -9.84
CA LYS A 25 -10.70 7.26 -11.28
C LYS A 25 -12.10 7.68 -11.69
N LYS A 26 -12.25 8.90 -12.24
CA LYS A 26 -13.50 9.28 -12.90
C LYS A 26 -13.70 8.32 -14.08
N THR A 27 -14.60 7.36 -13.93
CA THR A 27 -14.91 6.43 -15.02
C THR A 27 -15.55 7.22 -16.14
N GLU A 28 -14.98 7.17 -17.35
CA GLU A 28 -15.75 7.43 -18.56
C GLU A 28 -16.93 6.47 -18.57
N ASN A 29 -18.09 6.94 -19.03
CA ASN A 29 -19.31 6.16 -19.25
C ASN A 29 -19.12 5.14 -20.39
N SER A 30 -18.15 4.24 -20.24
CA SER A 30 -17.91 3.13 -21.15
C SER A 30 -19.01 2.09 -20.95
N LYS A 31 -19.74 1.82 -22.03
CA LYS A 31 -20.94 0.96 -22.12
C LYS A 31 -20.67 -0.55 -21.88
N VAL A 32 -19.53 -0.94 -21.31
CA VAL A 32 -19.20 -2.35 -21.10
C VAL A 32 -19.26 -2.67 -19.61
N ARG A 33 -20.04 -3.68 -19.25
CA ARG A 33 -20.14 -4.30 -17.91
C ARG A 33 -18.77 -4.78 -17.43
N LYS A 34 -17.92 -3.88 -16.94
CA LYS A 34 -16.72 -4.22 -16.18
C LYS A 34 -16.99 -3.95 -14.72
N VAL A 35 -16.61 -4.90 -13.87
CA VAL A 35 -16.71 -4.75 -12.42
C VAL A 35 -15.96 -3.48 -12.00
N LYS A 36 -16.66 -2.61 -11.27
CA LYS A 36 -16.06 -1.42 -10.67
C LYS A 36 -15.50 -1.79 -9.31
N TYR A 37 -14.25 -1.44 -9.06
CA TYR A 37 -13.64 -1.51 -7.74
C TYR A 37 -13.82 -0.15 -7.07
N GLU A 38 -14.91 0.02 -6.33
CA GLU A 38 -15.24 1.27 -5.63
C GLU A 38 -14.56 1.35 -4.25
N GLU A 39 -14.29 0.18 -3.65
CA GLU A 39 -13.66 0.01 -2.34
C GLU A 39 -12.47 -0.96 -2.43
N THR A 40 -11.60 -0.89 -1.44
CA THR A 40 -10.39 -1.71 -1.35
C THR A 40 -10.19 -2.26 0.05
N VAL A 41 -9.84 -3.53 0.17
CA VAL A 41 -9.39 -4.13 1.44
C VAL A 41 -7.94 -3.75 1.65
N PHE A 42 -7.63 -3.07 2.75
CA PHE A 42 -6.25 -2.77 3.13
C PHE A 42 -5.60 -3.96 3.84
N TYR A 43 -4.58 -4.59 3.25
CA TYR A 43 -3.90 -5.75 3.82
C TYR A 43 -2.45 -5.87 3.34
N GLY A 44 -1.56 -6.40 4.20
CA GLY A 44 -0.19 -6.78 3.83
C GLY A 44 0.93 -5.84 4.27
N LEU A 45 0.61 -4.66 4.80
CA LEU A 45 1.63 -3.71 5.31
C LEU A 45 2.43 -4.33 6.46
N GLN A 46 1.78 -5.04 7.38
CA GLN A 46 2.38 -5.71 8.53
C GLN A 46 3.46 -6.72 8.12
N TYR A 47 3.25 -7.45 7.01
CA TYR A 47 4.28 -8.34 6.45
C TYR A 47 5.52 -7.54 6.04
N ILE A 48 5.32 -6.43 5.32
CA ILE A 48 6.42 -5.56 4.87
C ILE A 48 7.18 -4.98 6.05
N LEU A 49 6.45 -4.44 7.04
CA LEU A 49 7.03 -3.87 8.25
C LEU A 49 7.88 -4.91 9.00
N ASN A 50 7.37 -6.12 9.17
CA ASN A 50 8.06 -7.18 9.90
C ASN A 50 9.24 -7.78 9.15
N LYS A 51 9.14 -7.93 7.82
CA LYS A 51 10.16 -8.64 7.05
C LYS A 51 11.31 -7.73 6.62
N TYR A 52 11.02 -6.47 6.31
CA TYR A 52 11.97 -5.60 5.62
C TYR A 52 12.34 -4.34 6.39
N LEU A 53 11.54 -3.89 7.36
CA LEU A 53 11.72 -2.58 7.98
C LEU A 53 12.05 -2.61 9.49
N LYS A 54 11.56 -3.62 10.23
CA LYS A 54 11.80 -3.70 11.68
C LYS A 54 13.24 -4.10 12.01
N GLY A 55 13.70 -3.64 13.17
CA GLY A 55 15.00 -3.98 13.72
C GLY A 55 16.17 -3.27 13.04
N LYS A 56 17.35 -3.85 13.20
CA LYS A 56 18.60 -3.40 12.58
C LYS A 56 18.65 -3.80 11.12
N VAL A 57 18.18 -2.91 10.25
CA VAL A 57 18.13 -3.16 8.80
C VAL A 57 19.34 -2.60 8.06
N VAL A 58 20.07 -1.66 8.69
CA VAL A 58 21.31 -1.08 8.19
C VAL A 58 22.51 -1.70 8.92
N THR A 59 23.52 -2.13 8.16
CA THR A 59 24.82 -2.59 8.68
C THR A 59 25.94 -2.02 7.84
N LYS A 60 27.17 -2.01 8.36
CA LYS A 60 28.34 -1.48 7.67
C LYS A 60 28.58 -2.21 6.35
N GLU A 61 28.37 -3.52 6.34
CA GLU A 61 28.55 -4.39 5.17
C GLU A 61 27.54 -4.03 4.08
N LYS A 62 26.26 -3.83 4.45
CA LYS A 62 25.20 -3.41 3.51
C LYS A 62 25.46 -2.02 2.92
N ILE A 63 26.00 -1.09 3.71
CA ILE A 63 26.36 0.25 3.23
C ILE A 63 27.49 0.15 2.20
N GLN A 64 28.52 -0.64 2.49
CA GLN A 64 29.66 -0.83 1.61
C GLN A 64 29.24 -1.53 0.30
N GLU A 65 28.47 -2.61 0.38
CA GLU A 65 27.92 -3.32 -0.78
C GLU A 65 27.06 -2.38 -1.65
N ALA A 66 26.15 -1.61 -1.02
CA ALA A 66 25.32 -0.66 -1.74
C ALA A 66 26.15 0.42 -2.45
N LYS A 67 27.18 0.95 -1.80
CA LYS A 67 28.09 1.93 -2.39
C LYS A 67 28.79 1.39 -3.63
N GLU A 68 29.34 0.18 -3.55
CA GLU A 68 30.02 -0.48 -4.67
C GLU A 68 29.06 -0.72 -5.84
N VAL A 69 27.88 -1.29 -5.56
CA VAL A 69 26.87 -1.55 -6.59
C VAL A 69 26.41 -0.26 -7.25
N TYR A 70 26.14 0.81 -6.48
CA TYR A 70 25.67 2.07 -7.04
C TYR A 70 26.75 2.82 -7.82
N LYS A 71 28.01 2.75 -7.39
CA LYS A 71 29.13 3.32 -8.13
C LYS A 71 29.24 2.70 -9.52
N GLU A 72 29.15 1.38 -9.63
CA GLU A 72 29.16 0.70 -10.94
C GLU A 72 27.87 0.95 -11.72
N HIS A 73 26.71 0.94 -11.06
CA HIS A 73 25.42 1.11 -11.75
C HIS A 73 25.23 2.51 -12.35
N PHE A 74 25.67 3.55 -11.63
CA PHE A 74 25.53 4.94 -12.06
C PHE A 74 26.80 5.49 -12.72
N GLN A 75 27.92 4.78 -12.63
CA GLN A 75 29.24 5.27 -13.03
C GLN A 75 29.58 6.62 -12.35
N ASP A 76 29.05 6.84 -11.15
CA ASP A 76 29.16 8.08 -10.37
C ASP A 76 28.94 7.79 -8.86
N ASP A 77 29.52 8.64 -8.00
CA ASP A 77 29.44 8.51 -6.54
C ASP A 77 28.22 9.27 -5.98
N VAL A 78 27.04 8.74 -6.30
CA VAL A 78 25.75 9.36 -5.97
C VAL A 78 25.08 8.78 -4.74
N PHE A 79 25.66 7.77 -4.10
CA PHE A 79 25.07 7.09 -2.96
C PHE A 79 25.19 7.94 -1.68
N ASN A 80 24.10 8.06 -0.91
CA ASN A 80 24.11 8.80 0.36
C ASN A 80 24.74 8.00 1.51
N GLU A 81 26.01 7.62 1.36
CA GLU A 81 26.75 6.85 2.37
C GLU A 81 26.74 7.53 3.75
N LYS A 82 26.90 8.86 3.79
CA LYS A 82 26.87 9.63 5.04
C LYS A 82 25.53 9.50 5.77
N GLY A 83 24.42 9.65 5.06
CA GLY A 83 23.08 9.51 5.63
C GLY A 83 22.82 8.09 6.15
N TRP A 84 23.29 7.06 5.46
CA TRP A 84 23.15 5.67 5.92
C TRP A 84 24.04 5.36 7.13
N ASN A 85 25.29 5.84 7.16
CA ASN A 85 26.15 5.71 8.33
C ASN A 85 25.57 6.43 9.54
N TYR A 86 24.95 7.61 9.36
CA TYR A 86 24.25 8.31 10.44
C TYR A 86 23.16 7.45 11.09
N ILE A 87 22.34 6.77 10.28
CA ILE A 87 21.30 5.86 10.79
C ILE A 87 21.94 4.67 11.53
N LEU A 88 23.03 4.12 11.00
CA LEU A 88 23.76 3.04 11.66
C LEU A 88 24.30 3.47 13.03
N GLU A 89 24.96 4.62 13.11
CA GLU A 89 25.61 5.11 14.32
C GLU A 89 24.62 5.63 15.36
N LYS A 90 23.62 6.42 14.96
CA LYS A 90 22.69 7.07 15.89
C LYS A 90 21.55 6.15 16.34
N TYR A 91 21.09 5.25 15.48
CA TYR A 91 19.91 4.41 15.71
C TYR A 91 20.22 2.91 15.72
N ASP A 92 21.49 2.52 15.79
CA ASP A 92 21.92 1.12 15.64
C ASP A 92 21.31 0.46 14.39
N GLY A 93 21.22 1.22 13.30
CA GLY A 93 20.66 0.78 12.03
C GLY A 93 19.14 0.58 11.99
N HIS A 94 18.41 1.07 13.00
CA HIS A 94 16.94 1.13 13.01
C HIS A 94 16.46 2.38 12.26
N LEU A 95 15.42 2.24 11.43
CA LEU A 95 14.93 3.35 10.61
C LEU A 95 14.15 4.39 11.44
N PRO A 96 14.56 5.66 11.48
CA PRO A 96 13.86 6.74 12.19
C PRO A 96 12.70 7.30 11.37
N ILE A 97 11.65 6.48 11.24
CA ILE A 97 10.41 6.81 10.55
C ILE A 97 9.21 6.48 11.44
N GLU A 98 8.09 7.12 11.15
CA GLU A 98 6.79 6.77 11.67
C GLU A 98 5.86 6.39 10.51
N VAL A 99 5.14 5.28 10.66
CA VAL A 99 4.09 4.85 9.74
C VAL A 99 2.77 4.78 10.49
N LYS A 100 1.77 5.50 10.02
CA LYS A 100 0.39 5.36 10.48
C LYS A 100 -0.45 4.72 9.39
N ALA A 101 -1.34 3.80 9.75
CA ALA A 101 -2.16 3.07 8.79
C ALA A 101 -3.56 2.78 9.34
N VAL A 102 -4.53 2.63 8.43
CA VAL A 102 -5.82 2.02 8.77
C VAL A 102 -5.61 0.57 9.26
N PRO A 103 -6.51 0.02 10.09
CA PRO A 103 -6.44 -1.38 10.48
C PRO A 103 -6.42 -2.33 9.28
N GLU A 104 -5.61 -3.39 9.34
CA GLU A 104 -5.63 -4.40 8.28
C GLU A 104 -7.00 -5.11 8.24
N GLY A 105 -7.44 -5.44 7.03
CA GLY A 105 -8.78 -5.93 6.72
C GLY A 105 -9.83 -4.83 6.53
N SER A 106 -9.52 -3.56 6.83
CA SER A 106 -10.48 -2.47 6.63
C SER A 106 -10.87 -2.33 5.15
N VAL A 107 -12.18 -2.29 4.88
CA VAL A 107 -12.74 -1.99 3.56
C VAL A 107 -12.91 -0.48 3.43
N ILE A 108 -12.07 0.15 2.61
CA ILE A 108 -12.01 1.61 2.48
C ILE A 108 -12.34 2.02 1.03
N PRO A 109 -13.26 2.98 0.81
CA PRO A 109 -13.52 3.55 -0.50
C PRO A 109 -12.27 4.18 -1.13
N ARG A 110 -12.16 4.08 -2.45
CA ARG A 110 -11.06 4.70 -3.21
C ARG A 110 -10.99 6.21 -2.99
N GLY A 111 -9.79 6.76 -3.19
CA GLY A 111 -9.49 8.18 -2.97
C GLY A 111 -9.28 8.55 -1.51
N ASN A 112 -9.21 7.58 -0.60
CA ASN A 112 -8.88 7.80 0.81
C ASN A 112 -7.43 7.41 1.14
N VAL A 113 -6.87 8.08 2.15
CA VAL A 113 -5.57 7.73 2.71
C VAL A 113 -5.66 6.37 3.43
N LEU A 114 -4.73 5.47 3.11
CA LEU A 114 -4.65 4.14 3.74
C LEU A 114 -3.49 4.05 4.72
N PHE A 115 -2.36 4.66 4.39
CA PHE A 115 -1.26 4.85 5.32
C PHE A 115 -0.43 6.09 4.98
N THR A 116 0.33 6.55 5.95
CA THR A 116 1.21 7.71 5.88
C THR A 116 2.59 7.33 6.40
N VAL A 117 3.63 7.99 5.89
CA VAL A 117 5.02 7.77 6.28
C VAL A 117 5.67 9.12 6.46
N GLU A 118 6.40 9.29 7.56
CA GLU A 118 7.21 10.48 7.80
C GLU A 118 8.51 10.15 8.51
N ASN A 119 9.54 10.97 8.29
CA ASN A 119 10.77 10.89 9.07
C ASN A 119 10.55 11.48 10.47
N THR A 120 11.12 10.82 11.47
CA THR A 120 11.10 11.27 12.88
C THR A 120 12.38 12.01 13.28
N ASP A 121 13.42 11.95 12.43
CA ASP A 121 14.66 12.70 12.59
C ASP A 121 14.89 13.65 11.40
N PRO A 122 15.21 14.93 11.64
CA PRO A 122 15.48 15.91 10.58
C PRO A 122 16.56 15.51 9.57
N GLU A 123 17.62 14.81 9.98
CA GLU A 123 18.72 14.36 9.08
C GLU A 123 18.28 13.22 8.14
N CYS A 124 17.09 12.66 8.39
CA CYS A 124 16.55 11.52 7.66
C CYS A 124 15.37 11.89 6.74
N TYR A 125 15.21 13.17 6.36
CA TYR A 125 14.14 13.64 5.47
C TYR A 125 14.08 12.88 4.13
N TRP A 126 15.22 12.43 3.62
CA TRP A 126 15.34 11.68 2.36
C TRP A 126 14.85 10.23 2.47
N LEU A 127 14.68 9.70 3.68
CA LEU A 127 14.31 8.30 3.94
C LEU A 127 12.82 8.04 3.66
N THR A 128 11.94 9.02 3.86
CA THR A 128 10.47 8.86 3.70
C THR A 128 10.10 8.31 2.32
N ASN A 129 10.71 8.82 1.25
CA ASN A 129 10.46 8.36 -0.11
C ASN A 129 11.43 7.26 -0.56
N TRP A 130 12.50 6.99 0.19
CA TRP A 130 13.35 5.82 -0.07
C TRP A 130 12.57 4.51 0.08
N ILE A 131 11.57 4.50 0.97
CA ILE A 131 10.71 3.32 1.21
C ILE A 131 9.75 3.06 0.05
N GLU A 132 9.55 4.02 -0.87
CA GLU A 132 8.87 3.79 -2.16
C GLU A 132 9.62 2.75 -3.02
N VAL A 133 10.90 2.47 -2.72
CA VAL A 133 11.68 1.38 -3.37
C VAL A 133 11.21 -0.01 -2.92
N LEU A 134 10.48 -0.16 -1.81
CA LEU A 134 9.86 -1.45 -1.47
C LEU A 134 8.76 -1.86 -2.47
N ASP A 135 8.09 -0.90 -3.13
CA ASP A 135 7.19 -1.19 -4.26
C ASP A 135 7.95 -1.67 -5.52
N ILE A 136 9.24 -1.32 -5.64
CA ILE A 136 10.14 -1.85 -6.68
C ILE A 136 10.61 -3.27 -6.31
N LEU A 137 10.81 -3.56 -5.01
CA LEU A 137 11.07 -4.92 -4.52
C LEU A 137 9.84 -5.83 -4.68
N GLY A 138 8.63 -5.26 -4.69
CA GLY A 138 7.40 -5.94 -5.10
C GLY A 138 7.39 -6.42 -6.56
N LYS A 139 8.27 -5.89 -7.43
CA LYS A 139 8.50 -6.40 -8.78
C LYS A 139 9.54 -7.53 -8.85
N LYS A 140 10.16 -7.90 -7.72
CA LYS A 140 11.20 -8.94 -7.59
C LYS A 140 10.77 -10.10 -6.67
N PHE A 141 9.52 -10.54 -6.74
CA PHE A 141 9.12 -11.85 -6.18
C PHE A 141 9.23 -12.94 -7.25
N PRO A 142 10.28 -13.79 -7.23
CA PRO A 142 10.31 -15.04 -7.98
C PRO A 142 9.48 -16.13 -7.28
N VAL A 143 8.83 -16.96 -8.10
CA VAL A 143 8.10 -18.18 -7.72
C VAL A 143 9.13 -19.30 -7.47
N THR A 144 8.92 -20.13 -6.44
CA THR A 144 9.73 -21.35 -6.21
C THR A 144 9.12 -22.57 -6.90
N GLU A 145 9.93 -23.30 -7.66
CA GLU A 145 9.70 -24.69 -8.09
C GLU A 145 10.18 -25.69 -7.03
N ASN A 146 9.57 -26.87 -6.95
CA ASN A 146 10.15 -27.97 -6.18
C ASN A 146 11.35 -28.57 -6.94
N SER A 147 12.20 -29.34 -6.25
CA SER A 147 13.46 -29.86 -6.79
C SER A 147 13.34 -30.89 -7.93
N LYS A 148 12.13 -31.11 -8.50
CA LYS A 148 11.90 -32.07 -9.60
C LYS A 148 10.88 -31.62 -10.66
N GLY A 149 10.35 -30.41 -10.63
CA GLY A 149 9.60 -29.83 -11.77
C GLY A 149 8.18 -30.36 -12.05
N TYR A 150 7.48 -30.98 -11.10
CA TYR A 150 6.09 -31.48 -11.33
C TYR A 150 5.20 -31.40 -10.08
N LYS A 151 3.87 -31.36 -10.30
CA LYS A 151 2.81 -31.63 -9.30
C LYS A 151 1.82 -32.66 -9.84
N LEU A 152 1.45 -33.64 -9.01
CA LEU A 152 0.28 -34.49 -9.23
C LEU A 152 -0.35 -34.90 -7.88
N LEU A 153 -1.67 -35.05 -7.85
CA LEU A 153 -2.47 -35.66 -6.79
C LEU A 153 -3.18 -36.92 -7.34
N PRO A 154 -3.35 -37.98 -6.53
CA PRO A 154 -4.44 -38.95 -6.66
C PRO A 154 -5.18 -39.20 -5.33
N PRO A 155 -6.29 -39.97 -5.25
CA PRO A 155 -7.34 -40.26 -6.23
C PRO A 155 -8.74 -40.35 -5.57
N TYR A 156 -9.52 -39.27 -5.45
CA TYR A 156 -11.01 -39.36 -5.45
C TYR A 156 -11.75 -37.99 -5.56
N LEU A 157 -11.00 -36.92 -5.85
CA LEU A 157 -11.31 -35.74 -6.68
C LEU A 157 -12.72 -35.09 -6.68
N ARG A 158 -12.71 -33.75 -6.69
CA ARG A 158 -13.82 -32.88 -7.09
C ARG A 158 -13.48 -32.14 -8.39
N VAL A 159 -14.52 -31.68 -9.09
CA VAL A 159 -14.41 -30.88 -10.33
C VAL A 159 -14.59 -29.41 -9.98
N ILE A 160 -13.67 -28.59 -10.49
CA ILE A 160 -13.59 -27.15 -10.33
C ILE A 160 -13.51 -26.55 -11.73
N GLN A 161 -14.32 -25.54 -12.03
CA GLN A 161 -14.06 -24.72 -13.21
C GLN A 161 -12.88 -23.81 -12.85
N GLY A 162 -11.69 -24.18 -13.33
CA GLY A 162 -10.43 -23.49 -13.04
C GLY A 162 -9.81 -22.79 -14.25
N ASP A 163 -10.35 -23.01 -15.44
CA ASP A 163 -9.83 -22.43 -16.69
C ASP A 163 -10.57 -21.14 -17.05
N GLY A 164 -9.81 -20.09 -17.33
CA GLY A 164 -10.33 -18.78 -17.73
C GLY A 164 -11.08 -17.95 -16.67
N VAL A 165 -11.22 -18.43 -15.42
CA VAL A 165 -12.01 -17.74 -14.38
C VAL A 165 -11.29 -16.51 -13.84
N ASP A 166 -11.75 -15.34 -14.26
CA ASP A 166 -11.47 -14.01 -13.72
C ASP A 166 -12.77 -13.35 -13.23
N ILE A 167 -12.68 -12.14 -12.66
CA ILE A 167 -13.87 -11.48 -12.07
C ILE A 167 -15.01 -11.26 -13.08
N ASN A 168 -14.69 -11.06 -14.37
CA ASN A 168 -15.70 -10.77 -15.39
C ASN A 168 -16.36 -12.07 -15.85
N THR A 169 -15.56 -13.10 -16.12
CA THR A 169 -16.08 -14.42 -16.52
C THR A 169 -16.84 -15.10 -15.38
N LEU A 170 -16.44 -14.91 -14.12
CA LEU A 170 -17.22 -15.33 -12.96
C LEU A 170 -18.63 -14.72 -12.99
N GLN A 171 -18.73 -13.39 -13.22
CA GLN A 171 -20.01 -12.69 -13.33
C GLN A 171 -20.86 -13.23 -14.49
N GLU A 172 -20.27 -13.48 -15.65
CA GLU A 172 -20.96 -14.04 -16.82
C GLU A 172 -21.50 -15.46 -16.55
N ILE A 173 -20.71 -16.31 -15.88
CA ILE A 173 -21.10 -17.69 -15.57
C ILE A 173 -22.27 -17.72 -14.58
N VAL A 174 -22.19 -16.96 -13.48
CA VAL A 174 -23.27 -16.95 -12.48
C VAL A 174 -24.56 -16.33 -13.02
N GLU A 175 -24.46 -15.32 -13.89
CA GLU A 175 -25.63 -14.73 -14.57
C GLU A 175 -26.24 -15.73 -15.57
N GLY A 176 -25.42 -16.48 -16.32
CA GLY A 176 -25.90 -17.54 -17.20
C GLY A 176 -26.58 -18.70 -16.46
N MET A 177 -26.04 -19.10 -15.29
CA MET A 177 -26.67 -20.09 -14.41
C MET A 177 -28.04 -19.61 -13.92
N LYS A 178 -28.12 -18.36 -13.46
CA LYS A 178 -29.36 -17.73 -13.01
C LYS A 178 -30.42 -17.70 -14.12
N GLN A 179 -30.06 -17.28 -15.34
CA GLN A 179 -30.99 -17.24 -16.49
C GLN A 179 -31.54 -18.62 -16.84
N LYS A 180 -30.73 -19.67 -16.63
CA LYS A 180 -31.13 -21.08 -16.82
C LYS A 180 -31.72 -21.72 -15.56
N LYS A 181 -31.96 -20.94 -14.49
CA LYS A 181 -32.53 -21.37 -13.21
C LYS A 181 -31.72 -22.43 -12.46
N TRP A 182 -30.38 -22.38 -12.56
CA TRP A 182 -29.48 -23.22 -11.77
C TRP A 182 -29.02 -22.49 -10.50
N SER A 183 -29.10 -23.16 -9.33
CA SER A 183 -28.57 -22.61 -8.07
C SER A 183 -27.04 -22.56 -8.09
N ILE A 184 -26.47 -21.47 -7.53
CA ILE A 184 -25.02 -21.29 -7.39
C ILE A 184 -24.39 -22.23 -6.36
N GLU A 185 -25.17 -22.78 -5.44
CA GLU A 185 -24.72 -23.80 -4.46
C GLU A 185 -24.13 -25.05 -5.13
N ASN A 186 -24.50 -25.28 -6.40
CA ASN A 186 -24.01 -26.41 -7.19
C ASN A 186 -22.57 -26.25 -7.70
N VAL A 187 -21.95 -25.08 -7.56
CA VAL A 187 -20.67 -24.76 -8.21
C VAL A 187 -19.70 -24.06 -7.25
N ALA A 188 -18.45 -24.50 -7.26
CA ALA A 188 -17.31 -23.79 -6.68
C ALA A 188 -16.35 -23.36 -7.80
N PHE A 189 -15.77 -22.17 -7.66
CA PHE A 189 -14.88 -21.59 -8.66
C PHE A 189 -13.43 -21.62 -8.18
N GLY A 190 -12.50 -21.97 -9.06
CA GLY A 190 -11.06 -21.86 -8.83
C GLY A 190 -10.47 -20.80 -9.75
N SER A 191 -9.64 -19.92 -9.22
CA SER A 191 -8.92 -18.94 -10.05
C SER A 191 -7.44 -18.93 -9.67
N GLY A 192 -6.58 -19.18 -10.65
CA GLY A 192 -5.12 -19.19 -10.50
C GLY A 192 -4.51 -17.86 -10.95
N GLY A 193 -3.99 -17.84 -12.18
CA GLY A 193 -3.31 -16.66 -12.73
C GLY A 193 -4.18 -15.40 -12.77
N ALA A 194 -5.49 -15.50 -12.99
CA ALA A 194 -6.36 -14.33 -12.96
C ALA A 194 -6.51 -13.71 -11.55
N LEU A 195 -6.51 -14.54 -10.50
CA LEU A 195 -6.56 -14.11 -9.11
C LEU A 195 -5.23 -13.59 -8.60
N LEU A 196 -4.11 -14.18 -9.05
CA LEU A 196 -2.79 -13.94 -8.44
C LEU A 196 -1.80 -13.21 -9.35
N GLN A 197 -2.02 -13.14 -10.66
CA GLN A 197 -1.03 -12.67 -11.66
C GLN A 197 -1.60 -11.67 -12.69
N LYS A 198 -2.89 -11.72 -13.05
CA LYS A 198 -3.56 -10.80 -14.00
C LYS A 198 -4.02 -9.51 -13.32
N LEU A 199 -3.25 -9.05 -12.34
CA LEU A 199 -3.50 -7.83 -11.58
C LEU A 199 -2.35 -6.87 -11.82
N THR A 200 -2.66 -5.60 -12.04
CA THR A 200 -1.66 -4.54 -12.16
C THR A 200 -1.92 -3.49 -11.09
N ARG A 201 -0.87 -2.78 -10.64
CA ARG A 201 -0.98 -1.64 -9.72
C ARG A 201 -2.01 -0.61 -10.19
N ASP A 202 -2.13 -0.44 -11.51
CA ASP A 202 -3.04 0.51 -12.14
C ASP A 202 -4.52 0.10 -12.09
N LEU A 203 -4.85 -1.16 -11.77
CA LEU A 203 -6.23 -1.61 -11.58
C LEU A 203 -6.96 -0.78 -10.52
N LEU A 204 -6.29 -0.52 -9.39
CA LEU A 204 -6.80 0.28 -8.27
C LEU A 204 -6.14 1.67 -8.18
N ASN A 205 -5.20 1.96 -9.09
CA ASN A 205 -4.38 3.16 -9.09
C ASN A 205 -3.64 3.40 -7.75
N CYS A 206 -3.12 2.33 -7.14
CA CYS A 206 -2.32 2.37 -5.90
C CYS A 206 -1.15 3.34 -6.06
N SER A 207 -1.05 4.38 -5.23
CA SER A 207 -0.09 5.46 -5.43
C SER A 207 0.43 6.01 -4.11
N PHE A 208 1.75 6.13 -4.02
CA PHE A 208 2.44 6.81 -2.92
C PHE A 208 2.88 8.22 -3.33
N LYS A 209 2.63 9.27 -2.54
CA LYS A 209 3.02 10.65 -2.88
C LYS A 209 3.38 11.46 -1.64
N CYS A 210 4.36 12.35 -1.79
CA CYS A 210 4.61 13.42 -0.82
C CYS A 210 3.46 14.43 -0.86
N SER A 211 2.93 14.79 0.31
CA SER A 211 1.87 15.79 0.46
C SER A 211 2.26 16.94 1.40
N TYR A 212 3.29 16.77 2.23
CA TYR A 212 3.73 17.82 3.16
C TYR A 212 5.24 17.78 3.39
N VAL A 213 5.86 18.95 3.47
CA VAL A 213 7.28 19.10 3.82
C VAL A 213 7.45 20.20 4.86
N VAL A 214 8.52 20.13 5.65
CA VAL A 214 9.00 21.26 6.46
C VAL A 214 10.34 21.70 5.90
N THR A 215 10.42 22.95 5.44
CA THR A 215 11.64 23.55 4.89
C THR A 215 11.84 24.91 5.53
N ASN A 216 13.07 25.21 5.98
CA ASN A 216 13.36 26.44 6.75
C ASN A 216 12.45 26.60 7.99
N GLY A 217 12.06 25.50 8.63
CA GLY A 217 11.15 25.51 9.78
C GLY A 217 9.67 25.78 9.45
N LEU A 218 9.34 26.02 8.18
CA LEU A 218 7.97 26.29 7.73
C LEU A 218 7.34 25.04 7.09
N GLY A 219 6.14 24.69 7.55
CA GLY A 219 5.33 23.63 6.97
C GLY A 219 4.68 24.08 5.66
N ILE A 220 4.84 23.29 4.60
CA ILE A 220 4.32 23.60 3.27
C ILE A 220 3.53 22.40 2.75
N ASN A 221 2.30 22.66 2.33
CA ASN A 221 1.46 21.70 1.62
C ASN A 221 1.99 21.55 0.18
N VAL A 222 2.37 20.34 -0.21
CA VAL A 222 2.85 20.04 -1.57
C VAL A 222 1.88 19.09 -2.26
N PHE A 223 1.77 19.21 -3.58
CA PHE A 223 0.93 18.34 -4.40
C PHE A 223 1.35 18.40 -5.86
N LYS A 224 0.93 17.40 -6.63
CA LYS A 224 1.00 17.43 -8.09
C LYS A 224 -0.39 17.62 -8.67
N ASP A 225 -0.51 18.42 -9.72
CA ASP A 225 -1.74 18.61 -10.47
C ASP A 225 -1.43 18.74 -11.98
N PRO A 226 -1.22 17.60 -12.68
CA PRO A 226 -0.85 17.63 -14.09
C PRO A 226 -2.01 18.16 -14.94
N VAL A 227 -1.76 19.21 -15.72
CA VAL A 227 -2.76 19.84 -16.61
C VAL A 227 -3.44 18.84 -17.54
N ALA A 228 -2.68 17.87 -18.06
CA ALA A 228 -3.17 16.88 -19.01
C ALA A 228 -4.00 15.73 -18.39
N ASP A 229 -3.97 15.54 -17.06
CA ASP A 229 -4.65 14.41 -16.42
C ASP A 229 -5.06 14.74 -14.96
N PRO A 230 -6.25 15.34 -14.77
CA PRO A 230 -6.75 15.70 -13.45
C PRO A 230 -6.94 14.51 -12.50
N ASN A 231 -7.09 13.28 -13.01
CA ASN A 231 -7.16 12.07 -12.16
C ASN A 231 -5.83 11.78 -11.46
N LYS A 232 -4.74 12.41 -11.91
CA LYS A 232 -3.42 12.29 -11.28
C LYS A 232 -3.18 13.33 -10.18
N ARG A 233 -4.11 14.25 -9.92
CA ARG A 233 -4.01 15.20 -8.81
C ARG A 233 -3.78 14.46 -7.49
N SER A 234 -2.84 14.92 -6.66
CA SER A 234 -2.59 14.37 -5.32
C SER A 234 -3.20 15.24 -4.23
N LYS A 235 -3.39 14.65 -3.06
CA LYS A 235 -3.81 15.34 -1.84
C LYS A 235 -2.72 16.29 -1.32
N LYS A 236 -3.13 17.24 -0.49
CA LYS A 236 -2.31 18.32 0.07
C LYS A 236 -2.15 18.21 1.58
N GLY A 237 -0.95 18.48 2.06
CA GLY A 237 -0.67 18.66 3.48
C GLY A 237 -0.68 17.38 4.31
N ARG A 238 -0.79 17.55 5.64
CA ARG A 238 -0.98 16.45 6.60
C ARG A 238 -2.38 15.87 6.41
N LEU A 239 -2.48 14.54 6.45
CA LEU A 239 -3.71 13.82 6.16
C LEU A 239 -4.18 13.03 7.39
N SER A 240 -5.49 12.86 7.49
CA SER A 240 -6.13 11.99 8.49
C SER A 240 -7.38 11.36 7.89
N LEU A 241 -7.78 10.19 8.38
CA LEU A 241 -8.96 9.47 7.89
C LEU A 241 -10.03 9.43 8.98
N HIS A 242 -11.26 9.78 8.64
CA HIS A 242 -12.36 9.89 9.60
C HIS A 242 -13.64 9.24 9.09
N ARG A 243 -14.58 9.01 10.01
CA ARG A 243 -15.96 8.70 9.67
C ARG A 243 -16.75 9.98 9.43
N THR A 244 -17.59 10.00 8.41
CA THR A 244 -18.60 11.06 8.24
C THR A 244 -19.79 10.81 9.17
N PRO A 245 -20.65 11.82 9.42
CA PRO A 245 -21.88 11.62 10.20
C PRO A 245 -22.82 10.54 9.63
N ALA A 246 -22.73 10.27 8.32
CA ALA A 246 -23.49 9.23 7.63
C ALA A 246 -22.83 7.83 7.72
N GLY A 247 -21.71 7.69 8.41
CA GLY A 247 -20.96 6.42 8.55
C GLY A 247 -19.97 6.12 7.42
N ASN A 248 -19.88 6.96 6.38
CA ASN A 248 -18.90 6.81 5.30
C ASN A 248 -17.49 7.24 5.74
N PHE A 249 -16.50 7.11 4.87
CA PHE A 249 -15.13 7.57 5.12
C PHE A 249 -14.82 8.90 4.44
N VAL A 250 -14.00 9.71 5.09
CA VAL A 250 -13.46 10.95 4.51
C VAL A 250 -11.99 11.14 4.90
N THR A 251 -11.16 11.46 3.92
CA THR A 251 -9.79 11.92 4.17
C THR A 251 -9.78 13.44 4.29
N LEU A 252 -9.39 13.95 5.45
CA LEU A 252 -9.19 15.38 5.66
C LEU A 252 -7.76 15.75 5.27
N GLU A 253 -7.64 16.81 4.46
CA GLU A 253 -6.38 17.34 3.93
C GLU A 253 -5.91 18.57 4.73
N GLU A 254 -4.67 19.01 4.48
CA GLU A 254 -4.14 20.29 4.99
C GLU A 254 -4.14 20.41 6.53
N GLY A 255 -4.06 19.27 7.24
CA GLY A 255 -4.08 19.25 8.71
C GLY A 255 -5.46 19.49 9.33
N LYS A 256 -6.54 19.53 8.54
CA LYS A 256 -7.90 19.78 9.06
C LYS A 256 -8.41 18.73 10.06
N GLY A 257 -7.77 17.56 10.14
CA GLY A 257 -8.03 16.59 11.21
C GLY A 257 -7.74 17.13 12.61
N ASP A 258 -6.82 18.09 12.74
CA ASP A 258 -6.47 18.72 14.02
C ASP A 258 -7.62 19.62 14.55
N LEU A 259 -8.65 19.89 13.73
CA LEU A 259 -9.86 20.61 14.14
C LEU A 259 -10.86 19.72 14.91
N GLU A 260 -10.66 18.40 14.90
CA GLU A 260 -11.47 17.40 15.61
C GLU A 260 -12.98 17.38 15.25
N GLU A 261 -13.38 18.03 14.14
CA GLU A 261 -14.78 18.11 13.69
C GLU A 261 -15.38 16.77 13.24
N TYR A 262 -14.54 15.79 12.88
CA TYR A 262 -14.95 14.47 12.38
C TYR A 262 -14.60 13.32 13.33
N GLY A 263 -14.31 13.64 14.59
CA GLY A 263 -13.93 12.67 15.61
C GLY A 263 -12.50 12.16 15.45
N GLN A 264 -12.28 10.89 15.80
CA GLN A 264 -10.95 10.31 15.89
C GLN A 264 -10.38 9.92 14.50
N ASP A 265 -9.10 10.24 14.28
CA ASP A 265 -8.33 9.72 13.16
C ASP A 265 -8.21 8.18 13.22
N LEU A 266 -8.64 7.52 12.15
CA LEU A 266 -8.62 6.08 11.99
C LEU A 266 -7.23 5.53 11.62
N LEU A 267 -6.26 6.41 11.32
CA LEU A 267 -4.87 6.01 11.13
C LEU A 267 -4.17 5.79 12.47
N HIS A 268 -3.70 4.57 12.71
CA HIS A 268 -2.95 4.21 13.91
C HIS A 268 -1.47 4.07 13.62
N THR A 269 -0.61 4.52 14.55
CA THR A 269 0.83 4.24 14.45
C THR A 269 1.07 2.73 14.50
N VAL A 270 1.52 2.17 13.37
CA VAL A 270 1.83 0.73 13.21
C VAL A 270 3.33 0.47 13.21
N PHE A 271 4.15 1.50 12.94
CA PHE A 271 5.60 1.42 13.00
C PHE A 271 6.20 2.73 13.47
N LYS A 272 7.21 2.65 14.34
CA LYS A 272 7.99 3.81 14.78
C LYS A 272 9.41 3.41 15.13
N ASN A 273 10.40 4.11 14.59
CA ASN A 273 11.82 3.99 14.95
C ASN A 273 12.33 2.54 14.97
N GLY A 274 12.09 1.80 13.89
CA GLY A 274 12.51 0.40 13.76
C GLY A 274 11.62 -0.63 14.45
N LYS A 275 10.51 -0.23 15.09
CA LYS A 275 9.64 -1.13 15.86
C LYS A 275 8.23 -1.14 15.29
N VAL A 276 7.65 -2.33 15.18
CA VAL A 276 6.21 -2.49 14.94
C VAL A 276 5.48 -2.18 16.25
N THR A 277 4.56 -1.23 16.24
CA THR A 277 3.87 -0.72 17.45
C THR A 277 2.44 -1.22 17.58
N LYS A 278 1.84 -1.68 16.48
CA LYS A 278 0.50 -2.29 16.45
C LYS A 278 0.50 -3.41 15.42
N SER A 279 -0.19 -4.51 15.74
CA SER A 279 -0.35 -5.65 14.84
C SER A 279 -1.77 -6.17 14.90
N TYR A 280 -2.20 -6.80 13.81
CA TYR A 280 -3.51 -7.43 13.66
C TYR A 280 -3.31 -8.92 13.41
N SER A 281 -4.08 -9.75 14.11
CA SER A 281 -4.19 -11.17 13.85
C SER A 281 -4.93 -11.40 12.53
N PHE A 282 -4.71 -12.56 11.91
CA PHE A 282 -5.40 -12.87 10.66
C PHE A 282 -6.92 -13.03 10.84
N ASP A 283 -7.37 -13.42 12.05
CA ASP A 283 -8.78 -13.50 12.39
C ASP A 283 -9.43 -12.12 12.50
N GLU A 284 -8.74 -11.13 13.10
CA GLU A 284 -9.18 -9.73 13.07
C GLU A 284 -9.25 -9.19 11.65
N VAL A 285 -8.23 -9.47 10.82
CA VAL A 285 -8.23 -9.06 9.40
C VAL A 285 -9.43 -9.64 8.66
N ARG A 286 -9.72 -10.92 8.83
CA ARG A 286 -10.88 -11.59 8.23
C ARG A 286 -12.19 -10.96 8.70
N LYS A 287 -12.33 -10.71 10.01
CA LYS A 287 -13.49 -10.05 10.60
C LYS A 287 -13.70 -8.66 10.02
N ASN A 288 -12.64 -7.87 9.89
CA ASN A 288 -12.73 -6.50 9.36
C ASN A 288 -13.12 -6.46 7.87
N ALA A 289 -12.82 -7.52 7.11
CA ALA A 289 -13.08 -7.63 5.68
C ALA A 289 -14.40 -8.35 5.34
N GLN A 290 -15.23 -8.66 6.34
CA GLN A 290 -16.52 -9.31 6.13
C GLN A 290 -17.44 -8.48 5.23
N LEU A 291 -18.26 -9.16 4.44
CA LEU A 291 -19.27 -8.49 3.62
C LEU A 291 -20.43 -8.00 4.49
N ASN A 292 -21.03 -6.86 4.13
CA ASN A 292 -22.20 -6.35 4.86
C ASN A 292 -23.33 -7.40 4.98
N ILE A 293 -23.54 -8.21 3.94
CA ILE A 293 -24.53 -9.29 3.96
C ILE A 293 -24.22 -10.40 4.98
N GLU A 294 -22.94 -10.65 5.28
CA GLU A 294 -22.54 -11.60 6.31
C GLU A 294 -22.79 -11.05 7.72
N LEU A 295 -22.67 -9.73 7.89
CA LEU A 295 -22.97 -9.03 9.15
C LEU A 295 -24.48 -8.98 9.43
N GLU A 296 -25.30 -8.80 8.39
CA GLU A 296 -26.77 -8.82 8.49
C GLU A 296 -27.34 -10.23 8.74
N ALA A 297 -26.63 -11.28 8.32
CA ALA A 297 -27.06 -12.67 8.46
C ALA A 297 -26.65 -13.32 9.80
N ALA A 298 -25.88 -12.62 10.64
CA ALA A 298 -25.51 -13.13 11.96
C ALA A 298 -26.73 -13.11 12.91
N PRO A 299 -27.14 -14.25 13.49
CA PRO A 299 -28.27 -14.26 14.43
C PRO A 299 -27.92 -13.44 15.68
N HIS A 300 -28.87 -12.58 16.08
CA HIS A 300 -28.84 -11.84 17.35
C HIS A 300 -28.77 -12.77 18.57
#